data_AF-C3YT76-F1
#
_entry.id   AF-C3YT76-F1
#
_cell.length_a   1.000
_cell.length_b   1.000
_cell.length_c   1.000
_cell.angle_alpha   90.00
_cell.angle_beta   90.00
_cell.angle_gamma   90.00
#
_symmetry.space_group_name_H-M   'P 1'
#
loop_
_entity.id
_entity.type
_entity.pdbx_description
1 polymer ?
#
loop_
_entity_poly.entity_id
_entity_poly.type
_entity_poly.pdbx_seq_one_letter_code
_entity_poly.pdbx_strand_id
1 'polypeptide(L)'
;MITYISSCSDLEWKIIYVGSAETEEYDQVLDSVLVGPVPPGRHMFVFQADPPDTSKIPPQDAIGVTVVLLTCSYHGQEFIRVGYYVNNEYSDPELRENPPSVPQFDKLQRNILANHPRVTRFRIDWD
;
A
#
# COMPACT_ATOMS: atom_id res chain seq x y z
N MET A 1 7.94 6.77 24.28
CA MET A 1 6.67 6.75 25.03
C MET A 1 5.88 7.95 24.49
N ILE A 2 4.97 7.72 23.53
CA ILE A 2 4.18 8.81 22.94
C ILE A 2 2.85 8.85 23.70
N THR A 3 2.61 9.98 24.34
CA THR A 3 1.49 10.24 25.25
C THR A 3 0.27 10.73 24.47
N TYR A 4 -0.92 10.30 24.89
CA TYR A 4 -2.23 10.60 24.29
C TYR A 4 -2.73 12.04 24.59
N ILE A 5 -3.65 12.48 23.70
CA ILE A 5 -4.76 13.46 23.80
C ILE A 5 -4.50 14.91 23.32
N SER A 6 -5.17 15.31 22.22
CA SER A 6 -5.92 16.59 22.08
C SER A 6 -6.65 16.76 20.71
N SER A 7 -7.89 16.27 20.61
CA SER A 7 -9.09 16.78 19.88
C SER A 7 -9.02 17.65 18.60
N CYS A 8 -8.04 17.51 17.72
CA CYS A 8 -8.10 18.02 16.34
C CYS A 8 -7.87 16.82 15.42
N SER A 9 -8.92 16.36 14.75
CA SER A 9 -9.02 15.00 14.21
C SER A 9 -7.83 14.64 13.33
N ASP A 10 -7.07 13.65 13.75
CA ASP A 10 -5.85 13.23 13.07
C ASP A 10 -6.18 12.68 11.66
N LEU A 11 -5.23 12.83 10.74
CA LEU A 11 -5.29 12.15 9.45
C LEU A 11 -4.84 10.70 9.63
N GLU A 12 -5.66 9.74 9.23
CA GLU A 12 -5.27 8.33 9.20
C GLU A 12 -4.72 8.00 7.81
N TRP A 13 -3.44 7.65 7.73
CA TRP A 13 -2.81 7.15 6.52
C TRP A 13 -2.67 5.63 6.59
N LYS A 14 -2.95 4.93 5.48
CA LYS A 14 -2.73 3.48 5.34
C LYS A 14 -1.97 3.15 4.07
N ILE A 15 -1.04 2.22 4.17
CA ILE A 15 -0.44 1.54 3.01
C ILE A 15 -1.10 0.18 2.90
N ILE A 16 -1.68 -0.12 1.73
CA ILE A 16 -2.42 -1.36 1.47
C ILE A 16 -1.80 -2.04 0.25
N TYR A 17 -1.43 -3.31 0.37
CA TYR A 17 -0.99 -4.13 -0.76
C TYR A 17 -2.15 -4.98 -1.25
N VAL A 18 -2.44 -4.92 -2.55
CA VAL A 18 -3.48 -5.73 -3.18
C VAL A 18 -2.91 -7.12 -3.47
N GLY A 19 -3.35 -8.14 -2.72
CA GLY A 19 -2.82 -9.49 -2.87
C GLY A 19 -3.36 -10.23 -4.10
N SER A 20 -4.55 -9.87 -4.56
CA SER A 20 -5.17 -10.38 -5.79
C SER A 20 -6.04 -9.31 -6.43
N ALA A 21 -6.04 -9.23 -7.75
CA ALA A 21 -6.88 -8.27 -8.47
C ALA A 21 -8.36 -8.69 -8.51
N GLU A 22 -8.67 -9.95 -8.16
CA GLU A 22 -10.02 -10.52 -8.29
C GLU A 22 -10.90 -10.26 -7.06
N THR A 23 -10.29 -10.05 -5.89
CA THR A 23 -11.01 -9.88 -4.61
C THR A 23 -10.19 -9.10 -3.60
N GLU A 24 -10.88 -8.29 -2.80
CA GLU A 24 -10.29 -7.52 -1.68
C GLU A 24 -9.95 -8.41 -0.47
N GLU A 25 -10.32 -9.70 -0.47
CA GLU A 25 -10.03 -10.63 0.62
C GLU A 25 -8.52 -10.80 0.88
N TYR A 26 -7.70 -10.62 -0.16
CA TYR A 26 -6.25 -10.71 -0.08
C TYR A 26 -5.58 -9.35 0.13
N ASP A 27 -6.35 -8.28 0.32
CA ASP A 27 -5.79 -6.96 0.61
C ASP A 27 -5.15 -6.95 2.00
N GLN A 28 -3.92 -6.46 2.06
CA GLN A 28 -3.15 -6.42 3.28
C GLN A 28 -2.85 -4.97 3.65
N VAL A 29 -3.40 -4.51 4.77
CA VAL A 29 -2.97 -3.25 5.39
C VAL A 29 -1.55 -3.49 5.93
N LEU A 30 -0.55 -2.92 5.28
CA LEU A 30 0.86 -3.07 5.65
C LEU A 30 1.20 -2.24 6.89
N ASP A 31 0.65 -1.02 6.96
CA ASP A 31 0.76 -0.17 8.14
C ASP A 31 -0.35 0.89 8.16
N SER A 32 -0.62 1.44 9.34
CA SER A 32 -1.56 2.54 9.55
C SER A 32 -1.00 3.52 10.59
N VAL A 33 -0.94 4.80 10.21
CA VAL A 33 -0.42 5.87 11.07
C VAL A 33 -1.41 7.02 11.20
N LEU A 34 -1.51 7.56 12.41
CA LEU A 34 -2.23 8.80 12.68
C LEU A 34 -1.25 9.97 12.62
N VAL A 35 -1.59 10.97 11.83
CA VAL A 35 -0.81 12.20 11.68
C VAL A 35 -1.65 13.36 12.16
N GLY A 36 -1.30 13.87 13.34
CA GLY A 36 -1.86 15.11 13.84
C GLY A 36 -1.27 15.57 15.18
N PRO A 37 -1.65 16.77 15.65
CA PRO A 37 -2.51 17.73 14.93
C PRO A 37 -1.84 18.25 13.66
N VAL A 38 -2.64 18.62 12.64
CA VAL A 38 -2.14 19.11 11.33
C VAL A 38 -2.41 20.62 11.21
N PRO A 39 -1.43 21.49 11.51
CA PRO A 39 -1.61 22.95 11.37
C PRO A 39 -1.84 23.35 9.90
N PRO A 40 -2.39 24.54 9.63
CA PRO A 40 -2.40 25.08 8.27
C PRO A 40 -0.98 25.21 7.72
N GLY A 41 -0.76 24.72 6.50
CA GLY A 41 0.54 24.82 5.83
C GLY A 41 0.88 23.58 5.03
N ARG A 42 2.15 23.51 4.59
CA ARG A 42 2.70 22.36 3.87
C ARG A 42 3.47 21.47 4.84
N HIS A 43 3.14 20.19 4.82
CA HIS A 43 3.78 19.17 5.66
C HIS A 43 4.46 18.12 4.81
N MET A 44 5.47 17.47 5.39
CA MET A 44 6.18 16.35 4.79
C MET A 44 6.61 15.40 5.90
N PHE A 45 6.39 14.11 5.68
CA PHE A 45 6.85 13.05 6.56
C PHE A 45 7.18 11.82 5.71
N VAL A 46 7.93 10.88 6.31
CA VAL A 46 8.22 9.59 5.69
C VAL A 46 7.27 8.56 6.29
N PHE A 47 6.53 7.87 5.43
CA PHE A 47 5.70 6.73 5.83
C PHE A 47 6.39 5.44 5.39
N GLN A 48 6.85 4.66 6.35
CA GLN A 48 7.49 3.36 6.14
C GLN A 48 6.52 2.27 6.61
N ALA A 49 6.49 1.14 5.90
CA ALA A 49 5.68 -0.02 6.26
C ALA A 49 6.48 -1.30 6.01
N ASP A 50 6.12 -2.35 6.73
CA ASP A 50 6.63 -3.70 6.53
C ASP A 50 6.16 -4.27 5.16
N PRO A 51 6.87 -5.26 4.60
CA PRO A 51 6.42 -5.93 3.38
C PRO A 51 5.10 -6.72 3.60
N PRO A 52 4.37 -7.05 2.53
CA PRO A 52 3.21 -7.94 2.65
C PRO A 52 3.62 -9.33 3.16
N ASP A 53 2.70 -9.98 3.86
CA ASP A 53 2.80 -11.39 4.24
C ASP A 53 2.57 -12.25 2.99
N THR A 54 3.64 -12.90 2.53
CA THR A 54 3.65 -13.71 1.31
C THR A 54 2.80 -14.97 1.43
N SER A 55 2.53 -15.45 2.66
CA SER A 55 1.67 -16.62 2.88
C SER A 55 0.19 -16.35 2.57
N LYS A 56 -0.19 -15.07 2.50
CA LYS A 56 -1.55 -14.61 2.17
C LYS A 56 -1.69 -14.18 0.72
N ILE A 57 -0.66 -14.31 -0.11
CA ILE A 57 -0.72 -13.98 -1.54
C ILE A 57 -1.02 -15.28 -2.30
N PRO A 58 -2.10 -15.34 -3.10
CA PRO A 58 -2.36 -16.48 -3.95
C PRO A 58 -1.16 -16.76 -4.88
N PRO A 59 -0.70 -18.02 -5.02
CA PRO A 59 0.48 -18.33 -5.82
C PRO A 59 0.41 -17.83 -7.27
N GLN A 60 -0.78 -17.81 -7.86
CA GLN A 60 -1.00 -17.32 -9.23
C GLN A 60 -0.84 -15.79 -9.36
N ASP A 61 -1.00 -15.04 -8.28
CA ASP A 61 -0.93 -13.57 -8.23
C ASP A 61 0.44 -13.07 -7.71
N ALA A 62 1.33 -13.99 -7.33
CA ALA A 62 2.64 -13.66 -6.76
C ALA A 62 3.58 -12.97 -7.76
N ILE A 63 3.46 -13.26 -9.06
CA ILE A 63 4.32 -12.77 -10.14
C ILE A 63 3.48 -11.97 -11.13
N GLY A 64 4.03 -10.86 -11.61
CA GLY A 64 3.38 -9.95 -12.54
C GLY A 64 2.97 -8.65 -11.86
N VAL A 65 1.93 -8.02 -12.39
CA VAL A 65 1.52 -6.67 -11.98
C VAL A 65 0.44 -6.75 -10.90
N THR A 66 0.66 -6.05 -9.79
CA THR A 66 -0.35 -5.75 -8.78
C THR A 66 -0.34 -4.26 -8.42
N VAL A 67 -1.04 -3.86 -7.37
CA VAL A 67 -1.19 -2.48 -6.91
C VAL A 67 -0.84 -2.35 -5.43
N VAL A 68 -0.14 -1.26 -5.09
CA VAL A 68 -0.09 -0.74 -3.72
C VAL A 68 -0.90 0.56 -3.64
N LEU A 69 -1.74 0.68 -2.63
CA LEU A 69 -2.58 1.83 -2.37
C LEU A 69 -2.07 2.59 -1.15
N LEU A 70 -1.97 3.90 -1.27
CA LEU A 70 -1.82 4.83 -0.17
C LEU A 70 -3.14 5.56 0.01
N THR A 71 -3.84 5.32 1.12
CA THR A 71 -5.09 6.01 1.45
C THR A 71 -4.88 7.00 2.58
N CYS A 72 -5.67 8.07 2.58
CA CYS A 72 -5.77 8.98 3.70
C CYS A 72 -7.23 9.28 4.01
N SER A 73 -7.57 9.16 5.30
CA SER A 73 -8.91 9.35 5.84
C SER A 73 -8.90 10.41 6.91
N TYR A 74 -10.01 11.13 7.01
CA TYR A 74 -10.28 12.09 8.08
C TYR A 74 -11.63 11.71 8.69
N HIS A 75 -11.70 11.57 10.02
CA HIS A 75 -12.89 11.03 10.72
C HIS A 75 -13.40 9.69 10.16
N GLY A 76 -12.48 8.82 9.74
CA GLY A 76 -12.82 7.53 9.12
C GLY A 76 -13.41 7.63 7.71
N GLN A 77 -13.53 8.83 7.14
CA GLN A 77 -13.95 9.05 5.76
C GLN A 77 -12.71 9.19 4.87
N GLU A 78 -12.51 8.24 3.95
CA GLU A 78 -11.44 8.30 2.98
C GLU A 78 -11.69 9.45 1.99
N PHE A 79 -10.74 10.40 1.88
CA PHE A 79 -10.85 11.52 0.94
C PHE A 79 -9.83 11.46 -0.20
N ILE A 80 -8.78 10.66 -0.06
CA ILE A 80 -7.77 10.48 -1.11
C ILE A 80 -7.20 9.06 -1.12
N ARG A 81 -7.02 8.54 -2.34
CA ARG A 81 -6.38 7.27 -2.65
C ARG A 81 -5.35 7.49 -3.73
N VAL A 82 -4.14 6.98 -3.52
CA VAL A 82 -3.07 7.00 -4.52
C VAL A 82 -2.64 5.56 -4.77
N GLY A 83 -2.92 5.05 -5.97
CA GLY A 83 -2.50 3.73 -6.41
C GLY A 83 -1.22 3.77 -7.23
N TYR A 84 -0.33 2.82 -6.97
CA TYR A 84 0.87 2.57 -7.76
C TYR A 84 0.88 1.14 -8.26
N TYR A 85 1.21 0.96 -9.55
CA TYR A 85 1.49 -0.37 -10.07
C TYR A 85 2.81 -0.89 -9.50
N VAL A 86 2.80 -2.16 -9.12
CA VAL A 86 3.96 -2.92 -8.63
C VAL A 86 4.14 -4.09 -9.59
N ASN A 87 5.31 -4.20 -10.21
CA ASN A 87 5.68 -5.37 -11.00
C ASN A 87 6.60 -6.26 -10.16
N ASN A 88 6.16 -7.48 -9.88
CA ASN A 88 6.95 -8.51 -9.20
C ASN A 88 7.49 -9.48 -10.25
N GLU A 89 8.81 -9.61 -10.34
CA GLU A 89 9.45 -10.51 -11.30
C GLU A 89 10.70 -11.17 -10.72
N TYR A 90 11.06 -12.34 -11.24
CA TYR A 90 12.38 -12.91 -10.99
C TYR A 90 13.45 -12.08 -11.71
N SER A 91 14.52 -11.76 -11.00
CA SER A 91 15.71 -11.16 -11.62
C SER A 91 16.56 -12.18 -12.38
N ASP A 92 16.42 -13.47 -12.03
CA ASP A 92 17.14 -14.59 -12.67
C ASP A 92 16.45 -14.99 -14.00
N PRO A 93 17.16 -14.92 -15.15
CA PRO A 93 16.61 -15.32 -16.44
C PRO A 93 16.09 -16.77 -16.48
N GLU A 94 16.76 -17.70 -15.79
CA GLU A 94 16.34 -19.11 -15.80
C GLU A 94 14.98 -19.29 -15.11
N LEU A 95 14.76 -18.60 -13.99
CA LEU A 95 13.49 -18.61 -13.26
C LEU A 95 12.37 -17.87 -14.01
N ARG A 96 12.71 -16.92 -14.89
CA ARG A 96 11.72 -16.27 -15.77
C ARG A 96 11.27 -17.19 -16.90
N GLU A 97 12.22 -17.90 -17.53
CA GLU A 97 11.93 -18.83 -18.62
C GLU A 97 11.26 -20.11 -18.12
N ASN A 98 11.65 -20.58 -16.92
CA ASN A 98 11.16 -21.81 -16.30
C ASN A 98 10.69 -21.52 -14.86
N PRO A 99 9.55 -20.83 -14.68
CA PRO A 99 9.07 -20.49 -13.35
C PRO A 99 8.72 -21.74 -12.53
N PRO A 100 9.12 -21.81 -11.25
CA PRO A 100 8.75 -22.92 -10.38
C PRO A 100 7.24 -22.95 -10.15
N SER A 101 6.69 -24.13 -9.87
CA SER A 101 5.25 -24.30 -9.57
C SER A 101 4.81 -23.59 -8.29
N VAL A 102 5.73 -23.42 -7.33
CA VAL A 102 5.53 -22.64 -6.12
C VAL A 102 6.42 -21.39 -6.20
N PRO A 103 5.86 -20.18 -6.09
CA PRO A 103 6.64 -18.95 -6.14
C PRO A 103 7.72 -18.88 -5.04
N GLN A 104 8.92 -18.46 -5.42
CA GLN A 104 10.06 -18.27 -4.52
C GLN A 104 10.20 -16.77 -4.22
N PHE A 105 9.43 -16.28 -3.24
CA PHE A 105 9.31 -14.85 -2.93
C PHE A 105 10.65 -14.19 -2.54
N ASP A 106 11.58 -14.94 -1.96
CA ASP A 106 12.93 -14.49 -1.62
C ASP A 106 13.78 -14.13 -2.85
N LYS A 107 13.38 -14.61 -4.03
CA LYS A 107 14.05 -14.34 -5.32
C LYS A 107 13.29 -13.35 -6.20
N LEU A 108 12.17 -12.84 -5.74
CA LEU A 108 11.41 -11.82 -6.46
C LEU A 108 12.00 -10.43 -6.19
N GLN A 109 12.03 -9.62 -7.24
CA GLN A 109 12.24 -8.19 -7.14
C GLN A 109 10.93 -7.48 -7.48
N ARG A 110 10.61 -6.45 -6.68
CA ARG A 110 9.48 -5.56 -6.95
C ARG A 110 9.96 -4.25 -7.53
N ASN A 111 9.32 -3.81 -8.60
CA ASN A 111 9.50 -2.49 -9.18
C ASN A 111 8.19 -1.71 -9.10
N ILE A 112 8.19 -0.58 -8.39
CA ILE A 112 7.02 0.28 -8.25
C ILE A 112 7.09 1.38 -9.32
N LEU A 113 6.04 1.51 -10.14
CA LEU A 113 5.95 2.56 -11.15
C LEU A 113 5.58 3.91 -10.51
N ALA A 114 6.51 4.46 -9.72
CA ALA A 114 6.30 5.66 -8.91
C ALA A 114 5.99 6.93 -9.73
N ASN A 115 6.41 6.97 -11.01
CA ASN A 115 6.23 8.14 -11.87
C ASN A 115 4.81 8.27 -12.46
N HIS A 116 3.96 7.25 -12.34
CA HIS A 116 2.61 7.26 -12.90
C HIS A 116 1.54 6.88 -11.86
N PRO A 117 1.42 7.65 -10.76
CA PRO A 117 0.40 7.38 -9.75
C PRO A 117 -1.02 7.55 -10.30
N ARG A 118 -1.95 6.74 -9.79
CA ARG A 118 -3.39 6.90 -10.01
C ARG A 118 -4.00 7.54 -8.78
N VAL A 119 -4.38 8.81 -8.90
CA VAL A 119 -4.94 9.59 -7.80
C VAL A 119 -6.45 9.66 -7.94
N THR A 120 -7.16 9.14 -6.94
CA THR A 120 -8.61 9.27 -6.79
C THR A 120 -8.90 10.16 -5.58
N ARG A 121 -9.84 11.09 -5.73
CA ARG A 121 -10.29 11.99 -4.67
C ARG A 121 -11.77 11.77 -4.41
N PHE A 122 -12.14 11.66 -3.15
CA PHE A 122 -13.51 11.51 -2.71
C PHE A 122 -13.95 12.78 -1.99
N ARG A 123 -15.23 13.12 -2.12
CA ARG A 123 -15.83 14.21 -1.32
C ARG A 123 -16.25 13.60 0.01
N ILE A 124 -15.87 14.26 1.10
CA ILE A 124 -16.22 13.85 2.47
C ILE A 124 -16.81 15.04 3.23
N ASP A 125 -17.42 14.76 4.36
CA ASP A 125 -17.76 15.77 5.35
C ASP A 125 -16.54 16.07 6.23
N TRP A 126 -16.23 17.35 6.41
CA TRP A 126 -15.04 17.81 7.17
C TRP A 126 -15.41 18.34 8.57
N ASP A 127 -16.70 18.55 8.84
CA ASP A 127 -17.21 19.06 10.11
C ASP A 127 -17.48 17.94 11.14
#